data_AF-R7W2V7-F1
#
_entry.id   AF-R7W2V7-F1
#
_cell.length_a   1.000
_cell.length_b   1.000
_cell.length_c   1.000
_cell.angle_alpha   90.00
_cell.angle_beta   90.00
_cell.angle_gamma   90.00
#
_symmetry.space_group_name_H-M   'P 1'
#
loop_
_entity.id
_entity.type
_entity.pdbx_description
1 polymer ?
#
loop_
_entity_poly.entity_id
_entity_poly.type
_entity_poly.pdbx_seq_one_letter_code
_entity_poly.pdbx_strand_id
1 'polypeptide(L)'
;MPAAAGAPTWAKASRTKSPLSTPPPLTRSHMHPDEKEVVIDNLMAFQESKEYYTKVVKAWKCEYLLYGSPGTGKSTMIAAMANFLEYDVYGLELTAIKNNTDLRQLFIKTTGKSIIVIEDIDCSVDLTGKRRNDKKATSDKDYDNDDKP
;
A
#
# COMPACT_ATOMS: atom_id res chain seq x y z
N MET A 1 -10.32 3.85 41.17
CA MET A 1 -10.19 2.83 40.10
C MET A 1 -10.56 3.51 38.79
N PRO A 2 -9.63 3.83 37.88
CA PRO A 2 -10.00 4.39 36.59
C PRO A 2 -10.30 3.29 35.56
N ALA A 3 -11.15 3.69 34.61
CA ALA A 3 -11.92 2.88 33.69
C ALA A 3 -11.09 2.01 32.72
N ALA A 4 -11.64 0.84 32.39
CA ALA A 4 -11.22 0.04 31.26
C ALA A 4 -11.39 0.85 29.97
N ALA A 5 -10.26 1.24 29.37
CA ALA A 5 -10.23 1.78 28.01
C ALA A 5 -10.73 0.71 27.05
N GLY A 6 -11.88 0.96 26.42
CA GLY A 6 -12.45 0.07 25.41
C GLY A 6 -11.42 -0.23 24.33
N ALA A 7 -11.20 -1.52 24.07
CA ALA A 7 -10.34 -1.98 23.00
C ALA A 7 -10.78 -1.32 21.68
N PRO A 8 -9.84 -0.86 20.83
CA PRO A 8 -10.19 -0.31 19.52
C PRO A 8 -10.99 -1.36 18.77
N THR A 9 -12.14 -0.95 18.21
CA THR A 9 -12.97 -1.77 17.32
C THR A 9 -12.16 -2.05 16.06
N TRP A 10 -11.31 -3.07 16.16
CA TRP A 10 -10.87 -3.85 15.04
C TRP A 10 -12.13 -4.15 14.22
N ALA A 11 -12.27 -3.52 13.06
CA ALA A 11 -12.94 -4.23 12.00
C ALA A 11 -12.19 -5.56 11.97
N LYS A 12 -12.90 -6.66 12.29
CA LYS A 12 -12.50 -7.98 11.86
C LYS A 12 -11.91 -7.75 10.47
N ALA A 13 -10.59 -7.86 10.33
CA ALA A 13 -10.01 -8.44 9.14
C ALA A 13 -10.63 -9.82 9.16
N SER A 14 -11.87 -9.85 8.69
CA SER A 14 -12.64 -11.04 8.63
C SER A 14 -11.75 -11.86 7.74
N ARG A 15 -11.49 -13.09 8.16
CA ARG A 15 -11.42 -14.14 7.17
C ARG A 15 -12.82 -14.17 6.53
N THR A 16 -13.17 -13.15 5.74
CA THR A 16 -14.14 -13.30 4.70
C THR A 16 -13.43 -14.26 3.78
N LYS A 17 -13.68 -15.56 4.01
CA LYS A 17 -13.96 -16.40 2.86
C LYS A 17 -15.02 -15.62 2.10
N SER A 18 -14.56 -14.83 1.13
CA SER A 18 -15.44 -14.12 0.22
C SER A 18 -16.47 -15.15 -0.26
N PRO A 19 -17.76 -14.80 -0.40
CA PRO A 19 -18.78 -15.74 -0.84
C PRO A 19 -18.49 -16.34 -2.23
N LEU A 20 -17.45 -15.84 -2.91
CA LEU A 20 -16.80 -16.52 -4.02
C LEU A 20 -16.10 -17.80 -3.53
N SER A 21 -16.87 -18.89 -3.49
CA SER A 21 -16.37 -20.27 -3.49
C SER A 21 -15.09 -20.36 -4.32
N THR A 22 -13.96 -20.63 -3.64
CA THR A 22 -12.58 -20.65 -4.16
C THR A 22 -12.11 -19.36 -4.86
N PRO A 23 -11.12 -18.63 -4.31
CA PRO A 23 -10.51 -17.51 -5.02
C PRO A 23 -9.98 -17.98 -6.39
N PRO A 24 -10.20 -17.21 -7.47
CA PRO A 24 -9.80 -17.64 -8.80
C PRO A 24 -8.29 -17.83 -8.85
N PRO A 25 -7.79 -18.83 -9.59
CA PRO A 25 -6.35 -18.94 -9.82
C PRO A 25 -5.85 -17.68 -10.54
N LEU A 26 -4.58 -17.32 -10.33
CA LEU A 26 -3.93 -16.21 -11.08
C LEU A 26 -4.14 -16.36 -12.59
N THR A 27 -4.23 -17.61 -13.07
CA THR A 27 -4.51 -17.95 -14.47
C THR A 27 -5.86 -17.43 -15.00
N ARG A 28 -6.80 -17.01 -14.15
CA ARG A 28 -8.14 -16.51 -14.54
C ARG A 28 -8.29 -14.98 -14.45
N SER A 29 -7.21 -14.22 -14.20
CA SER A 29 -7.27 -12.74 -14.18
C SER A 29 -7.47 -12.13 -15.59
N HIS A 30 -8.08 -10.94 -15.65
CA HIS A 30 -8.41 -10.21 -16.89
C HIS A 30 -7.26 -9.30 -17.39
N MET A 31 -6.00 -9.71 -17.20
CA MET A 31 -4.82 -8.97 -17.68
C MET A 31 -4.31 -9.51 -19.02
N HIS A 32 -3.47 -8.73 -19.69
CA HIS A 32 -2.71 -9.23 -20.82
C HIS A 32 -1.81 -10.40 -20.36
N PRO A 33 -1.69 -11.49 -21.14
CA PRO A 33 -0.87 -12.66 -20.77
C PRO A 33 0.56 -12.31 -20.34
N ASP A 34 1.22 -11.41 -21.09
CA ASP A 34 2.61 -11.02 -20.84
C ASP A 34 2.78 -10.30 -19.48
N GLU A 35 1.87 -9.37 -19.14
CA GLU A 35 1.91 -8.64 -17.87
C GLU A 35 1.72 -9.59 -16.67
N LYS A 36 0.89 -10.61 -16.87
CA LYS A 36 0.59 -11.60 -15.85
C LYS A 36 1.74 -12.56 -15.62
N GLU A 37 2.46 -12.96 -16.66
CA GLU A 37 3.68 -13.77 -16.53
C GLU A 37 4.72 -13.02 -15.69
N VAL A 38 4.94 -11.74 -15.98
CA VAL A 38 5.82 -10.86 -15.19
C VAL A 38 5.40 -10.81 -13.71
N VAL A 39 4.09 -10.71 -13.44
CA VAL A 39 3.59 -10.73 -12.06
C VAL A 39 3.87 -12.07 -11.38
N ILE A 40 3.60 -13.19 -12.05
CA ILE A 40 3.81 -14.53 -11.49
C ILE A 40 5.30 -14.75 -11.19
N ASP A 41 6.18 -14.41 -12.12
CA ASP A 41 7.63 -14.54 -11.96
C ASP A 41 8.14 -13.69 -10.78
N ASN A 42 7.66 -12.45 -10.67
CA ASN A 42 7.98 -11.58 -9.54
C ASN A 42 7.50 -12.15 -8.21
N LEU A 43 6.32 -12.78 -8.16
CA LEU A 43 5.81 -13.41 -6.95
C LEU A 43 6.62 -14.65 -6.54
N MET A 44 7.01 -15.48 -7.51
CA MET A 44 7.88 -16.64 -7.26
C MET A 44 9.27 -16.18 -6.76
N ALA A 45 9.90 -15.24 -7.45
CA ALA A 45 11.17 -14.66 -7.04
C ALA A 45 11.09 -14.02 -5.64
N PHE A 46 9.97 -13.34 -5.33
CA PHE A 46 9.74 -12.79 -4.01
C PHE A 46 9.74 -13.88 -2.93
N GLN A 47 9.04 -15.00 -3.13
CA GLN A 47 9.00 -16.12 -2.19
C GLN A 47 10.40 -16.70 -1.90
N GLU A 48 11.23 -16.86 -2.93
CA GLU A 48 12.58 -17.43 -2.83
C GLU A 48 13.63 -16.45 -2.28
N SER A 49 13.35 -15.14 -2.32
CA SER A 49 14.32 -14.10 -1.93
C SER A 49 14.42 -13.85 -0.42
N LYS A 50 13.63 -14.54 0.41
CA LYS A 50 13.54 -14.25 1.86
C LYS A 50 14.89 -14.30 2.57
N GLU A 51 15.69 -15.33 2.31
CA GLU A 51 17.02 -15.50 2.89
C GLU A 51 17.98 -14.42 2.39
N TYR A 52 17.87 -14.04 1.12
CA TYR A 52 18.69 -12.96 0.54
C TYR A 52 18.42 -11.63 1.25
N TYR A 53 17.15 -11.23 1.39
CA TYR A 53 16.78 -9.98 2.08
C TYR A 53 17.25 -9.96 3.54
N THR A 54 17.18 -11.10 4.22
CA THR A 54 17.69 -11.27 5.58
C THR A 54 19.20 -11.04 5.65
N LYS A 55 19.97 -11.59 4.70
CA LYS A 55 21.44 -11.43 4.63
C LYS A 55 21.87 -9.98 4.42
N VAL A 56 21.15 -9.23 3.60
CA VAL A 56 21.47 -7.82 3.30
C VAL A 56 20.80 -6.83 4.24
N VAL A 57 20.14 -7.31 5.31
CA VAL A 57 19.44 -6.49 6.32
C VAL A 57 18.42 -5.54 5.68
N LYS A 58 17.74 -5.99 4.61
CA LYS A 58 16.65 -5.25 3.96
C LYS A 58 15.30 -5.84 4.35
N ALA A 59 14.29 -4.98 4.47
CA ALA A 59 12.92 -5.43 4.69
C ALA A 59 12.45 -6.28 3.50
N TRP A 60 12.02 -7.51 3.77
CA TRP A 60 11.46 -8.41 2.76
C TRP A 60 10.02 -8.01 2.47
N LYS A 61 9.84 -7.12 1.48
CA LYS A 61 8.55 -6.63 1.00
C LYS A 61 8.54 -6.48 -0.52
N CYS A 62 7.38 -6.68 -1.12
CA CYS A 62 7.10 -6.46 -2.53
C CYS A 62 5.88 -5.53 -2.65
N GLU A 63 5.97 -4.51 -3.49
CA GLU A 63 4.94 -3.48 -3.65
C GLU A 63 4.41 -3.51 -5.09
N TYR A 64 3.08 -3.49 -5.24
CA TYR A 64 2.40 -3.44 -6.53
C TYR A 64 1.46 -2.24 -6.59
N LEU A 65 1.41 -1.58 -7.74
CA LEU A 65 0.42 -0.57 -8.06
C LEU A 65 -0.47 -1.09 -9.19
N LEU A 66 -1.72 -1.38 -8.88
CA LEU A 66 -2.71 -1.78 -9.87
C LEU A 66 -3.60 -0.58 -10.20
N TYR A 67 -3.56 -0.11 -11.45
CA TYR A 67 -4.34 1.03 -11.91
C TYR A 67 -5.13 0.68 -13.17
N GLY A 68 -6.16 1.46 -13.48
CA GLY A 68 -7.04 1.24 -14.61
C GLY A 68 -8.49 1.54 -14.27
N SER A 69 -9.37 1.49 -15.27
CA SER A 69 -10.80 1.79 -15.11
C SER A 69 -11.47 0.91 -14.02
N PRO A 70 -12.56 1.39 -13.41
CA PRO A 70 -13.39 0.56 -12.54
C PRO A 70 -13.92 -0.66 -13.33
N GLY A 71 -13.99 -1.82 -12.68
CA GLY A 71 -14.46 -3.06 -13.31
C GLY A 71 -13.40 -3.90 -14.04
N THR A 72 -12.15 -3.45 -14.18
CA THR A 72 -11.07 -4.23 -14.84
C THR A 72 -10.47 -5.35 -13.96
N GLY A 73 -11.14 -5.74 -12.87
CA GLY A 73 -10.72 -6.89 -12.06
C GLY A 73 -9.49 -6.69 -11.19
N LYS A 74 -9.13 -5.44 -10.82
CA LYS A 74 -8.00 -5.13 -9.91
C LYS A 74 -8.10 -5.89 -8.58
N SER A 75 -9.24 -5.79 -7.89
CA SER A 75 -9.48 -6.52 -6.62
C SER A 75 -9.51 -8.03 -6.83
N THR A 76 -9.97 -8.50 -8.00
CA THR A 76 -9.89 -9.93 -8.38
C THR A 76 -8.45 -10.39 -8.52
N MET A 77 -7.55 -9.56 -9.07
CA MET A 77 -6.13 -9.87 -9.15
C MET A 77 -5.52 -10.02 -7.76
N ILE A 78 -5.80 -9.08 -6.86
CA ILE A 78 -5.29 -9.14 -5.48
C ILE A 78 -5.72 -10.45 -4.80
N ALA A 79 -6.99 -10.83 -4.94
CA ALA A 79 -7.49 -12.09 -4.40
C ALA A 79 -6.77 -13.32 -5.00
N ALA A 80 -6.43 -13.27 -6.29
CA ALA A 80 -5.70 -14.34 -6.95
C ALA A 80 -4.23 -14.40 -6.52
N MET A 81 -3.56 -13.25 -6.32
CA MET A 81 -2.20 -13.17 -5.76
C MET A 81 -2.15 -13.74 -4.33
N ALA A 82 -3.13 -13.37 -3.50
CA ALA A 82 -3.24 -13.88 -2.14
C ALA A 82 -3.43 -15.40 -2.11
N ASN A 83 -4.25 -15.94 -3.01
CA ASN A 83 -4.44 -17.38 -3.16
C ASN A 83 -3.15 -18.08 -3.59
N PHE A 84 -2.46 -17.54 -4.59
CA PHE A 84 -1.20 -18.09 -5.09
C PHE A 84 -0.09 -18.14 -4.03
N LEU A 85 -0.01 -17.11 -3.19
CA LEU A 85 0.98 -17.03 -2.10
C LEU A 85 0.52 -17.73 -0.81
N GLU A 86 -0.76 -18.08 -0.70
CA GLU A 86 -1.44 -18.48 0.53
C GLU A 86 -1.34 -17.41 1.65
N TYR A 87 -1.53 -16.13 1.30
CA TYR A 87 -1.38 -14.99 2.20
C TYR A 87 -2.74 -14.42 2.65
N ASP A 88 -2.78 -13.86 3.86
CA ASP A 88 -3.95 -13.14 4.37
C ASP A 88 -4.04 -11.74 3.73
N VAL A 89 -5.26 -11.27 3.45
CA VAL A 89 -5.49 -9.95 2.82
C VAL A 89 -6.09 -8.97 3.83
N TYR A 90 -5.47 -7.79 3.94
CA TYR A 90 -5.91 -6.71 4.81
C TYR A 90 -6.24 -5.47 3.98
N GLY A 91 -7.51 -5.06 3.96
CA GLY A 91 -7.93 -3.78 3.38
C GLY A 91 -7.64 -2.64 4.35
N LEU A 92 -6.96 -1.60 3.87
CA LEU A 92 -6.66 -0.39 4.61
C LEU A 92 -7.49 0.77 4.07
N GLU A 93 -8.45 1.21 4.87
CA GLU A 93 -9.25 2.39 4.58
C GLU A 93 -8.54 3.63 5.17
N LEU A 94 -7.89 4.44 4.32
CA LEU A 94 -7.11 5.60 4.76
C LEU A 94 -7.96 6.65 5.49
N THR A 95 -9.23 6.80 5.10
CA THR A 95 -10.18 7.74 5.73
C THR A 95 -10.51 7.37 7.18
N ALA A 96 -10.39 6.09 7.55
CA ALA A 96 -10.63 5.62 8.91
C ALA A 96 -9.44 5.86 9.86
N ILE A 97 -8.27 6.21 9.33
CA ILE A 97 -7.03 6.37 10.10
C ILE A 97 -6.82 7.84 10.44
N LYS A 98 -6.88 8.16 11.74
CA LYS A 98 -6.85 9.55 12.22
C LYS A 98 -5.44 10.14 12.31
N ASN A 99 -4.43 9.31 12.54
CA ASN A 99 -3.06 9.77 12.76
C ASN A 99 -2.01 8.73 12.31
N ASN A 100 -0.76 9.20 12.16
CA ASN A 100 0.36 8.35 11.74
C ASN A 100 0.73 7.26 12.77
N THR A 101 0.41 7.46 14.04
CA THR A 101 0.68 6.48 15.09
C THR A 101 -0.19 5.25 14.91
N ASP A 102 -1.48 5.44 14.63
CA ASP A 102 -2.44 4.39 14.36
C ASP A 102 -2.06 3.61 13.09
N LEU A 103 -1.63 4.31 12.03
CA LEU A 103 -1.10 3.70 10.82
C LEU A 103 0.14 2.81 11.11
N ARG A 104 1.10 3.33 11.87
CA ARG A 104 2.30 2.58 12.26
C ARG A 104 1.96 1.35 13.09
N GLN A 105 1.04 1.50 14.05
CA GLN A 105 0.58 0.37 14.86
C GLN A 105 -0.10 -0.70 14.01
N LEU A 106 -0.83 -0.30 12.96
CA LEU A 106 -1.46 -1.25 12.04
C LEU A 106 -0.40 -2.10 11.34
N PHE A 107 0.62 -1.46 10.74
CA PHE A 107 1.72 -2.19 10.10
C PHE A 107 2.51 -3.09 11.04
N ILE A 108 2.69 -2.69 12.31
CA ILE A 108 3.38 -3.52 13.32
C ILE A 108 2.54 -4.72 13.74
N LYS A 109 1.21 -4.56 13.82
CA LYS A 109 0.27 -5.63 14.23
C LYS A 109 -0.02 -6.62 13.10
N THR A 110 0.17 -6.24 11.85
CA THR A 110 0.00 -7.14 10.72
C THR A 110 0.98 -8.30 10.83
N THR A 111 0.47 -9.52 10.68
CA THR A 111 1.29 -10.73 10.71
C THR A 111 2.10 -10.88 9.43
N GLY A 112 3.22 -11.60 9.48
CA GLY A 112 3.91 -12.00 8.26
C GLY A 112 3.00 -12.84 7.34
N LYS A 113 3.39 -12.98 6.06
CA LYS A 113 2.57 -13.64 5.01
C LYS A 113 1.22 -12.95 4.79
N SER A 114 1.26 -11.64 4.59
CA SER A 114 0.08 -10.80 4.40
C SER A 114 0.21 -9.90 3.17
N ILE A 115 -0.90 -9.60 2.51
CA ILE A 115 -1.04 -8.53 1.52
C ILE A 115 -1.85 -7.39 2.15
N ILE A 116 -1.30 -6.17 2.13
CA ILE A 116 -2.00 -4.97 2.57
C ILE A 116 -2.46 -4.22 1.33
N VAL A 117 -3.76 -3.95 1.25
CA VAL A 117 -4.40 -3.29 0.12
C VAL A 117 -4.77 -1.88 0.55
N ILE A 118 -4.32 -0.90 -0.23
CA ILE A 118 -4.70 0.50 -0.06
C ILE A 118 -5.49 0.89 -1.31
N GLU A 119 -6.79 1.05 -1.17
CA GLU A 119 -7.69 1.42 -2.28
C GLU A 119 -7.83 2.95 -2.39
N ASP A 120 -8.24 3.42 -3.57
CA ASP A 120 -8.62 4.81 -3.86
C ASP A 120 -7.60 5.88 -3.40
N ILE A 121 -6.31 5.61 -3.62
CA ILE A 121 -5.21 6.53 -3.28
C ILE A 121 -5.32 7.88 -3.98
N ASP A 122 -5.92 7.91 -5.16
CA ASP A 122 -6.15 9.09 -6.00
C ASP A 122 -7.32 9.95 -5.52
N CYS A 123 -8.30 9.39 -4.84
CA CYS A 123 -9.41 10.14 -4.23
C CYS A 123 -8.99 10.84 -2.92
N SER A 124 -7.81 10.51 -2.37
CA SER A 124 -7.36 10.96 -1.06
C SER A 124 -6.56 12.28 -1.05
N VAL A 125 -6.48 12.99 -2.18
CA VAL A 125 -5.57 14.15 -2.38
C VAL A 125 -5.75 15.26 -1.33
N ASP A 126 -6.95 15.39 -0.76
CA ASP A 126 -7.25 16.31 0.34
C ASP A 126 -6.50 15.99 1.66
N LEU A 127 -6.02 14.75 1.85
CA LEU A 127 -5.20 14.34 3.01
C LEU A 127 -3.73 14.82 2.89
N THR A 128 -3.23 15.03 1.67
CA THR A 128 -1.85 15.50 1.40
C THR A 128 -1.74 16.97 0.99
N GLY A 129 -2.87 17.63 0.70
CA GLY A 129 -2.94 18.98 0.11
C GLY A 129 -2.50 20.16 1.00
N LYS A 130 -2.16 19.96 2.28
CA LYS A 130 -1.71 21.05 3.18
C LYS A 130 -0.19 21.26 3.24
N ARG A 131 0.56 20.78 2.24
CA ARG A 131 2.00 21.07 2.11
C ARG A 131 2.27 22.00 0.93
N ARG A 132 1.78 23.24 0.99
CA ARG A 132 2.35 24.44 0.31
C ARG A 132 1.40 25.63 0.48
N ASN A 133 1.75 26.56 1.37
CA ASN A 133 1.99 27.97 1.04
C ASN A 133 2.13 28.77 2.34
N ASP A 134 3.33 28.73 2.92
CA ASP A 134 3.80 29.81 3.79
C ASP A 134 5.28 30.06 3.49
N LYS A 135 5.52 30.82 2.41
CA LYS A 135 6.70 31.67 2.26
C LYS A 135 6.23 32.99 1.64
N LYS A 136 5.68 33.86 2.48
CA LYS A 136 5.64 35.31 2.25
C LYS A 136 6.65 35.95 3.22
N ALA A 137 7.73 36.50 2.67
CA ALA A 137 8.56 37.62 3.18
C ALA A 137 9.75 37.77 2.20
N THR A 138 9.67 38.62 1.16
CA THR A 138 10.18 40.01 1.12
C THR A 138 11.65 40.18 1.51
N SER A 139 12.49 40.48 0.51
CA SER A 139 13.48 41.57 0.60
C SER A 139 14.09 41.85 -0.78
N ASP A 140 13.77 43.02 -1.33
CA ASP A 140 14.61 43.74 -2.30
C ASP A 140 16.06 43.79 -1.79
N LYS A 141 17.02 43.53 -2.69
CA LYS A 141 18.29 44.29 -2.78
C LYS A 141 18.81 44.20 -4.21
N ASP A 142 18.64 45.30 -4.93
CA ASP A 142 19.46 45.65 -6.08
C ASP A 142 20.92 45.68 -5.65
N TYR A 143 21.77 44.93 -6.35
CA TYR A 143 23.22 45.11 -6.31
C TYR A 143 23.68 45.54 -7.70
N ASP A 144 23.85 46.85 -7.79
CA ASP A 144 24.74 47.56 -8.68
C ASP A 144 26.13 46.90 -8.72
N ASN A 145 26.71 46.75 -9.92
CA ASN A 145 28.15 46.55 -10.13
C ASN A 145 28.47 46.92 -11.58
N ASP A 146 28.71 48.21 -11.80
CA ASP A 146 29.77 48.67 -12.70
C ASP A 146 31.12 48.14 -12.20
N ASP A 147 31.87 47.40 -13.04
CA ASP A 147 33.18 47.82 -13.58
C ASP A 147 33.88 46.67 -14.34
N LYS A 148 33.99 46.88 -15.66
CA LYS A 148 35.14 46.73 -16.58
C LYS A 148 36.10 45.52 -16.56
N PRO A 149 36.66 45.22 -17.75
CA PRO A 149 37.91 45.88 -18.17
C PRO A 149 37.76 46.87 -19.34
#